data_AF-A0A7Y1UU21-F1
#
_entry.id   AF-A0A7Y1UU21-F1
#
_cell.length_a   1.000
_cell.length_b   1.000
_cell.length_c   1.000
_cell.angle_alpha   90.00
_cell.angle_beta   90.00
_cell.angle_gamma   90.00
#
_symmetry.space_group_name_H-M   'P 1'
#
loop_
_entity.id
_entity.type
_entity.pdbx_description
1 polymer ?
#
loop_
_entity_poly.entity_id
_entity_poly.type
_entity_poly.pdbx_seq_one_letter_code
_entity_poly.pdbx_strand_id
1 'polypeptide(L)'
;KYRQALDDQLQTSGQETALLAVLMLRGPQTPGELRQRTSRYVEFVSLPELEAVLTELGRRQLAVRLERQPGQKESRYQELLTGETSPDSNAAFELVAGSGNDEPSPVTRVEPEPAAGAQTASRNHEAELDDLTRRFEVLLERLGEEID
;
A
#
# COMPACT_ATOMS: atom_id res chain seq x y z
N LYS A 1 31.93 -6.78 14.02
CA LYS A 1 30.56 -7.06 14.52
C LYS A 1 29.67 -5.93 14.02
N TYR A 2 28.49 -6.24 13.48
CA TYR A 2 27.52 -5.24 13.05
C TYR A 2 26.31 -5.28 13.99
N ARG A 3 25.65 -4.13 14.17
CA ARG A 3 24.38 -3.99 14.88
C ARG A 3 23.42 -3.22 13.96
N GLN A 4 22.17 -3.65 13.93
CA GLN A 4 21.09 -2.93 13.26
C GLN A 4 20.58 -1.80 14.16
N ALA A 5 20.21 -0.65 13.59
CA ALA A 5 19.70 0.52 14.31
C ALA A 5 18.41 1.07 13.67
N LEU A 6 17.63 0.18 13.03
CA LEU A 6 16.41 0.55 12.30
C LEU A 6 15.38 1.18 13.24
N ASP A 7 15.22 0.61 14.43
CA ASP A 7 14.36 1.08 15.50
C ASP A 7 14.72 2.50 15.95
N ASP A 8 16.01 2.81 16.10
CA ASP A 8 16.46 4.15 16.47
C ASP A 8 16.30 5.16 15.34
N GLN A 9 16.65 4.77 14.11
CA GLN A 9 16.63 5.66 12.94
C GLN A 9 15.22 5.97 12.47
N LEU A 10 14.34 4.97 12.47
CA LEU A 10 12.96 5.13 12.07
C LEU A 10 12.05 5.39 13.26
N GLN A 11 12.51 5.34 14.51
CA GLN A 11 11.66 5.46 15.70
C GLN A 11 10.47 4.49 15.65
N THR A 12 10.77 3.22 15.40
CA THR A 12 9.76 2.15 15.34
C THR A 12 9.70 1.40 16.66
N SER A 13 8.48 1.07 17.09
CA SER A 13 8.24 0.14 18.19
C SER A 13 8.74 -1.27 17.84
N GLY A 14 8.82 -2.15 18.84
CA GLY A 14 9.16 -3.56 18.60
C GLY A 14 8.18 -4.26 17.66
N GLN A 15 6.89 -3.93 17.73
CA GLN A 15 5.85 -4.47 16.85
C GLN A 15 6.05 -4.01 15.40
N GLU A 16 6.24 -2.71 15.20
CA GLU A 16 6.52 -2.11 13.88
C GLU A 16 7.80 -2.69 13.26
N THR A 17 8.88 -2.77 14.04
CA THR A 17 10.17 -3.31 13.60
C THR A 17 10.05 -4.77 13.17
N ALA A 18 9.30 -5.59 13.92
CA ALA A 18 9.06 -6.99 13.57
C ALA A 18 8.28 -7.14 12.25
N LEU A 19 7.25 -6.32 12.03
CA LEU A 19 6.47 -6.33 10.79
C LEU A 19 7.32 -5.90 9.60
N LEU A 20 8.06 -4.79 9.71
CA LEU A 20 8.96 -4.32 8.66
C LEU A 20 10.04 -5.34 8.33
N ALA A 21 10.66 -5.95 9.33
CA ALA A 21 11.64 -7.01 9.13
C ALA A 21 11.07 -8.20 8.34
N VAL A 22 9.87 -8.66 8.68
CA VAL A 22 9.21 -9.78 7.99
C VAL A 22 8.82 -9.40 6.56
N LEU A 23 8.33 -8.18 6.33
CA LEU A 23 8.00 -7.67 5.00
C LEU A 23 9.24 -7.55 4.11
N MET A 24 10.34 -7.00 4.62
CA MET A 24 11.61 -6.90 3.87
C MET A 24 12.19 -8.27 3.49
N LEU A 25 12.06 -9.27 4.37
CA LEU A 25 12.65 -10.60 4.17
C LEU A 25 11.80 -11.53 3.29
N ARG A 26 10.50 -11.27 3.14
CA ARG A 26 9.56 -12.19 2.49
C ARG A 26 8.64 -11.52 1.47
N GLY A 27 8.78 -10.22 1.28
CA GLY A 27 7.93 -9.43 0.39
C GLY A 27 6.49 -9.27 0.91
N PRO A 28 5.55 -9.00 0.00
CA PRO A 28 4.17 -8.67 0.36
C PRO A 28 3.39 -9.84 0.97
N GLN A 29 2.73 -9.61 2.10
CA GLN A 29 2.08 -10.67 2.91
C GLN A 29 0.72 -10.25 3.47
N THR A 30 -0.16 -11.20 3.78
CA THR A 30 -1.45 -10.90 4.43
C THR A 30 -1.32 -10.72 5.95
N PRO A 31 -2.25 -10.03 6.63
CA PRO A 31 -2.24 -9.88 8.09
C PRO A 31 -2.16 -11.22 8.85
N GLY A 32 -2.85 -12.25 8.35
CA GLY A 32 -2.81 -13.60 8.94
C GLY A 32 -1.41 -14.22 8.88
N GLU A 33 -0.75 -14.11 7.74
CA GLU A 33 0.63 -14.58 7.57
C GLU A 33 1.62 -13.80 8.44
N LEU A 34 1.47 -12.47 8.48
CA LEU A 34 2.31 -11.59 9.29
C LEU A 34 2.23 -12.00 10.77
N ARG A 35 1.01 -12.16 11.31
CA ARG A 35 0.82 -12.59 12.70
C ARG A 35 1.53 -13.91 13.01
N GLN A 36 1.44 -14.88 12.10
CA GLN A 36 2.11 -16.18 12.28
C GLN A 36 3.63 -16.03 12.25
N ARG A 37 4.17 -15.23 11.31
CA ARG A 37 5.61 -15.10 11.06
C ARG A 37 6.32 -14.17 12.05
N THR A 38 5.59 -13.24 12.68
CA THR A 38 6.14 -12.37 13.73
C THR A 38 6.06 -12.99 15.13
N SER A 39 5.34 -14.11 15.31
CA SER A 39 5.04 -14.72 16.62
C SER A 39 6.25 -15.00 17.53
N ARG A 40 7.44 -15.23 16.95
CA ARG A 40 8.69 -15.45 17.71
C ARG A 40 9.40 -14.16 18.15
N TYR A 41 9.03 -13.02 17.56
CA TYR A 41 9.62 -11.71 17.85
C TYR A 41 8.71 -10.88 18.74
N VAL A 42 7.40 -10.89 18.43
CA VAL A 42 6.40 -10.12 19.16
C VAL A 42 5.07 -10.86 19.12
N GLU A 43 4.32 -10.77 20.22
CA GLU A 43 2.96 -11.31 20.30
C GLU A 43 1.95 -10.20 20.03
N PHE A 44 0.99 -10.49 19.14
CA PHE A 44 -0.18 -9.64 18.88
C PHE A 44 -1.40 -10.31 19.50
N VAL A 45 -2.09 -9.59 20.37
CA VAL A 45 -3.30 -10.03 21.08
C VAL A 45 -4.40 -10.37 20.08
N SER A 46 -4.51 -9.61 19.00
CA SER A 46 -5.54 -9.83 17.97
C SER A 46 -5.09 -9.40 16.57
N LEU A 47 -5.80 -9.86 15.53
CA LEU A 47 -5.60 -9.37 14.17
C LEU A 47 -5.88 -7.86 14.03
N PRO A 48 -6.95 -7.30 14.61
CA PRO A 48 -7.19 -5.86 14.60
C PRO A 48 -6.06 -5.02 15.20
N GLU A 49 -5.39 -5.51 16.26
CA GLU A 49 -4.21 -4.82 16.82
C GLU A 49 -3.07 -4.77 15.80
N LEU A 50 -2.77 -5.89 15.15
CA LEU A 50 -1.75 -5.94 14.09
C LEU A 50 -2.10 -5.02 12.92
N GLU A 51 -3.37 -4.97 12.51
CA GLU A 51 -3.84 -4.07 11.45
C GLU A 51 -3.75 -2.60 11.85
N ALA A 52 -3.97 -2.26 13.12
CA ALA A 52 -3.74 -0.91 13.63
C ALA A 52 -2.27 -0.51 13.52
N VAL A 53 -1.34 -1.41 13.84
CA VAL A 53 0.10 -1.17 13.68
C VAL A 53 0.48 -1.01 12.20
N LEU A 54 -0.07 -1.85 11.31
CA LEU A 54 0.13 -1.68 9.86
C LEU A 54 -0.45 -0.37 9.32
N THR A 55 -1.57 0.09 9.88
CA THR A 55 -2.17 1.37 9.54
C THR A 55 -1.26 2.53 9.95
N GLU A 56 -0.65 2.46 11.13
CA GLU A 56 0.32 3.47 11.58
C GLU A 56 1.59 3.47 10.72
N LEU A 57 2.10 2.29 10.35
CA LEU A 57 3.19 2.17 9.38
C LEU A 57 2.82 2.79 8.02
N GLY A 58 1.57 2.63 7.58
CA GLY A 58 1.04 3.25 6.37
C GLY A 58 0.96 4.77 6.46
N ARG A 59 0.48 5.29 7.61
CA ARG A 59 0.44 6.74 7.88
C ARG A 59 1.82 7.39 7.82
N ARG A 60 2.86 6.63 8.15
CA ARG A 60 4.27 7.03 8.15
C ARG A 60 5.00 6.68 6.85
N GLN A 61 4.28 6.17 5.84
CA GLN A 61 4.82 5.79 4.53
C GLN A 61 5.95 4.76 4.63
N LEU A 62 5.88 3.86 5.62
CA LEU A 62 6.82 2.75 5.79
C LEU A 62 6.27 1.42 5.25
N ALA A 63 4.96 1.32 5.12
CA ALA A 63 4.27 0.20 4.49
C ALA A 63 3.08 0.69 3.68
N VAL A 64 2.58 -0.14 2.77
CA VAL A 64 1.38 0.14 1.98
C VAL A 64 0.51 -1.10 1.92
N ARG A 65 -0.81 -0.87 1.97
CA ARG A 65 -1.81 -1.91 1.72
C ARG A 65 -2.02 -2.03 0.21
N LEU A 66 -1.78 -3.21 -0.33
CA LEU A 66 -1.98 -3.51 -1.75
C LEU A 66 -3.45 -3.83 -2.04
N GLU A 67 -3.84 -3.56 -3.28
CA GLU A 67 -5.13 -4.00 -3.81
C GLU A 67 -5.29 -5.52 -3.72
N ARG A 68 -6.54 -5.93 -3.54
CA ARG A 68 -6.88 -7.35 -3.46
C ARG A 68 -6.84 -7.94 -4.85
N GLN A 69 -6.07 -9.01 -5.02
CA GLN A 69 -6.12 -9.78 -6.26
C GLN A 69 -7.51 -10.43 -6.44
N PRO A 70 -8.01 -10.57 -7.67
CA PRO A 70 -9.26 -11.26 -7.94
C PRO A 70 -9.28 -12.67 -7.30
N GLY A 71 -10.28 -12.94 -6.45
CA GLY A 71 -10.41 -14.22 -5.75
C GLY A 71 -9.74 -14.31 -4.37
N GLN A 72 -8.93 -13.32 -3.97
CA GLN A 72 -8.35 -13.25 -2.62
C GLN A 72 -9.27 -12.50 -1.65
N LYS A 73 -9.48 -13.08 -0.45
CA LYS A 73 -10.30 -12.46 0.61
C LYS A 73 -9.56 -11.35 1.37
N GLU A 74 -8.24 -11.40 1.40
CA GLU A 74 -7.41 -10.50 2.21
C GLU A 74 -6.51 -9.64 1.33
N SER A 75 -6.28 -8.40 1.77
CA SER A 75 -5.23 -7.55 1.18
C SER A 75 -3.87 -7.99 1.67
N ARG A 76 -2.84 -7.73 0.86
CA ARG A 76 -1.44 -7.88 1.25
C ARG A 76 -0.87 -6.52 1.64
N TYR A 77 0.18 -6.51 2.44
CA TYR A 77 0.94 -5.32 2.79
C TYR A 77 2.35 -5.45 2.25
N GLN A 78 2.93 -4.36 1.77
CA GLN A 78 4.31 -4.27 1.29
C GLN A 78 5.03 -3.15 2.06
N GLU A 79 6.32 -3.34 2.36
CA GLU A 79 7.16 -2.27 2.92
C GLU A 79 7.69 -1.32 1.82
N LEU A 80 7.96 -0.06 2.17
CA LEU A 80 8.33 1.00 1.21
C LEU A 80 9.80 1.45 1.28
N LEU A 81 10.63 0.78 2.09
CA LEU A 81 12.04 1.09 2.33
C LEU A 81 12.96 0.63 1.19
N THR A 82 12.56 -0.39 0.42
CA THR A 82 13.38 -0.95 -0.68
C THR A 82 13.20 -0.26 -2.03
N GLY A 83 12.28 0.71 -2.15
CA GLY A 83 12.09 1.52 -3.36
C GLY A 83 11.46 0.80 -4.57
N GLU A 84 11.35 -0.53 -4.52
CA GLU A 84 10.66 -1.33 -5.54
C GLU A 84 9.22 -1.62 -5.07
N THR A 85 8.29 -0.73 -5.41
CA THR A 85 6.86 -1.08 -5.33
C THR A 85 6.63 -2.21 -6.32
N SER A 86 6.31 -3.41 -5.83
CA SER A 86 6.10 -4.60 -6.66
C SER A 86 5.06 -4.27 -7.74
N PRO A 87 5.08 -4.82 -8.97
CA PRO A 87 4.11 -4.45 -10.03
C PRO A 87 2.64 -4.68 -9.66
N ASP A 88 2.38 -5.39 -8.54
CA ASP A 88 1.07 -5.51 -7.88
C ASP A 88 0.71 -4.30 -6.98
N SER A 89 1.55 -3.27 -6.90
CA SER A 89 1.40 -2.05 -6.09
C SER A 89 0.65 -0.96 -6.82
N ASN A 90 -0.62 -1.21 -7.13
CA ASN A 90 -1.57 -0.10 -7.20
C ASN A 90 -1.85 0.35 -5.76
N ALA A 91 -1.02 1.27 -5.27
CA ALA A 91 -1.17 1.89 -3.96
C ALA A 91 -2.26 2.97 -4.04
N ALA A 92 -3.50 2.63 -3.72
CA ALA A 92 -4.55 3.63 -3.53
C ALA A 92 -4.41 4.26 -2.12
N PHE A 93 -3.94 5.50 -2.05
CA PHE A 93 -4.04 6.32 -0.84
C PHE A 93 -5.48 6.85 -0.72
N GLU A 94 -6.39 6.08 -0.13
CA GLU A 94 -7.74 6.54 0.17
C GLU A 94 -7.78 7.35 1.48
N LEU A 95 -7.91 8.68 1.35
CA LEU A 95 -8.37 9.55 2.41
C LEU A 95 -9.86 9.25 2.69
N VAL A 96 -10.15 8.67 3.86
CA VAL A 96 -11.50 8.27 4.27
C VAL A 96 -12.42 9.49 4.42
N ALA A 97 -13.45 9.57 3.60
CA ALA A 97 -14.62 10.44 3.79
C ALA A 97 -15.93 9.65 3.64
N GLY A 98 -16.63 9.45 4.76
CA GLY A 98 -18.10 9.54 4.87
C GLY A 98 -18.99 8.51 4.17
N SER A 99 -19.45 7.54 4.96
CA SER A 99 -20.48 6.51 4.76
C SER A 99 -21.76 6.88 3.98
N GLY A 100 -22.24 5.95 3.15
CA GLY A 100 -23.61 5.83 2.65
C GLY A 100 -23.97 4.36 2.35
N ASN A 101 -25.08 3.88 2.91
CA ASN A 101 -25.66 2.52 2.83
C ASN A 101 -25.69 1.85 1.43
N ASP A 102 -25.58 0.52 1.37
CA ASP A 102 -26.70 -0.39 1.00
C ASP A 102 -26.32 -1.88 1.20
N GLU A 103 -27.31 -2.71 1.59
CA GLU A 103 -27.18 -4.15 1.84
C GLU A 103 -26.90 -5.00 0.58
N PRO A 104 -26.32 -6.22 0.71
CA PRO A 104 -25.96 -7.08 -0.42
C PRO A 104 -27.07 -8.06 -0.84
N SER A 105 -27.20 -8.31 -2.15
CA SER A 105 -27.94 -9.45 -2.75
C SER A 105 -27.05 -10.31 -3.67
N PRO A 106 -27.38 -11.60 -3.88
CA PRO A 106 -26.39 -12.65 -4.08
C PRO A 106 -25.95 -12.92 -5.52
N VAL A 107 -24.80 -13.59 -5.57
CA VAL A 107 -23.89 -13.90 -6.68
C VAL A 107 -24.53 -14.70 -7.82
N THR A 108 -24.42 -14.20 -9.06
CA THR A 108 -24.51 -15.03 -10.28
C THR A 108 -23.12 -15.16 -10.88
N ARG A 109 -22.65 -16.41 -10.97
CA ARG A 109 -21.37 -16.82 -11.53
C ARG A 109 -21.39 -16.61 -13.05
N VAL A 110 -20.56 -15.71 -13.57
CA VAL A 110 -20.26 -15.56 -15.00
C VAL A 110 -18.79 -15.91 -15.21
N GLU A 111 -18.53 -16.76 -16.20
CA GLU A 111 -17.21 -17.22 -16.62
C GLU A 111 -16.32 -16.04 -17.06
N PRO A 112 -14.99 -16.06 -16.79
CA PRO A 112 -14.13 -14.94 -17.16
C PRO A 112 -13.82 -14.97 -18.67
N GLU A 113 -14.45 -14.07 -19.42
CA GLU A 113 -13.95 -13.57 -20.71
C GLU A 113 -12.65 -12.75 -20.52
N PRO A 114 -11.74 -12.72 -21.51
CA PRO A 114 -10.48 -12.00 -21.40
C PRO A 114 -10.70 -10.49 -21.21
N ALA A 115 -10.04 -9.96 -20.19
CA ALA A 115 -10.24 -8.62 -19.61
C ALA A 115 -9.93 -7.47 -20.59
N ALA A 116 -10.98 -6.85 -21.12
CA ALA A 116 -10.93 -5.55 -21.79
C ALA A 116 -10.72 -4.37 -20.79
N GLY A 117 -10.98 -4.57 -19.50
CA GLY A 117 -10.93 -3.52 -18.47
C GLY A 117 -9.52 -3.10 -18.04
N ALA A 118 -8.54 -4.00 -18.09
CA ALA A 118 -7.17 -3.70 -17.67
C ALA A 118 -6.48 -2.68 -18.61
N GLN A 119 -6.79 -2.73 -19.90
CA GLN A 119 -6.23 -1.83 -20.91
C GLN A 119 -6.77 -0.41 -20.76
N THR A 120 -8.02 -0.23 -20.32
CA THR A 120 -8.62 1.09 -20.10
C THR A 120 -8.05 1.76 -18.86
N ALA A 121 -7.82 1.00 -17.78
CA ALA A 121 -7.20 1.52 -16.56
C ALA A 121 -5.77 2.04 -16.80
N SER A 122 -4.95 1.29 -17.55
CA SER A 122 -3.60 1.75 -17.93
C SER A 122 -3.64 3.02 -18.80
N ARG A 123 -4.58 3.11 -19.76
CA ARG A 123 -4.75 4.29 -20.61
C ARG A 123 -5.18 5.53 -19.83
N ASN A 124 -6.05 5.36 -18.84
CA ASN A 124 -6.49 6.48 -17.99
C ASN A 124 -5.32 7.00 -17.14
N HIS A 125 -4.48 6.11 -16.62
CA HIS A 125 -3.32 6.50 -15.81
C HIS A 125 -2.25 7.23 -16.63
N GLU A 126 -2.00 6.79 -17.87
CA GLU A 126 -1.07 7.45 -18.79
C GLU A 126 -1.55 8.88 -19.15
N ALA A 127 -2.86 9.05 -19.37
CA ALA A 127 -3.45 10.37 -19.62
C ALA A 127 -3.35 11.32 -18.41
N GLU A 128 -3.45 10.80 -17.18
CA GLU A 128 -3.27 11.59 -15.96
C GLU A 128 -1.82 12.06 -15.78
N LEU A 129 -0.83 11.23 -16.14
CA LEU A 129 0.58 11.60 -16.10
C LEU A 129 0.93 12.70 -17.12
N ASP A 130 0.37 12.61 -18.33
CA ASP A 130 0.54 13.64 -19.37
C ASP A 130 -0.06 14.98 -18.93
N ASP A 131 -1.24 14.95 -18.32
CA ASP A 131 -1.90 16.16 -17.81
C ASP A 131 -1.14 16.78 -16.63
N LEU A 132 -0.63 15.96 -15.72
CA LEU A 132 0.18 16.44 -14.60
C LEU A 132 1.50 17.04 -15.07
N THR A 133 2.16 16.42 -16.05
CA THR A 133 3.39 16.94 -16.67
C THR A 133 3.15 18.29 -17.32
N ARG A 134 2.06 18.44 -18.09
CA ARG A 134 1.69 19.71 -18.70
C ARG A 134 1.40 20.80 -17.67
N ARG A 135 0.70 20.46 -16.58
CA ARG A 135 0.44 21.41 -15.48
C ARG A 135 1.73 21.84 -14.79
N PHE A 136 2.67 20.92 -14.62
CA PHE A 136 3.97 21.22 -14.01
C PHE A 136 4.81 22.14 -14.91
N GLU A 137 4.85 21.90 -16.22
CA GLU A 137 5.54 22.78 -17.18
C GLU A 137 4.97 24.20 -17.15
N VAL A 138 3.65 24.35 -17.19
CA VAL A 138 3.00 25.67 -17.08
C VAL A 138 3.29 26.36 -15.75
N LEU A 139 3.37 25.59 -14.67
CA LEU A 139 3.65 26.12 -13.33
C LEU A 139 5.12 26.56 -13.22
N LEU A 140 6.05 25.82 -13.82
CA LEU A 140 7.46 26.20 -13.93
C LEU A 140 7.65 27.45 -14.79
N GLU A 141 6.94 27.59 -15.90
CA GLU A 141 6.98 28.81 -16.72
C GLU A 141 6.48 30.02 -15.93
N ARG A 142 5.35 29.89 -15.22
CA ARG A 142 4.81 30.98 -14.39
C ARG A 142 5.72 31.39 -13.24
N LEU A 143 6.36 30.43 -12.57
CA LEU A 143 7.33 30.73 -11.52
C LEU A 143 8.63 31.31 -12.08
N GLY A 144 9.01 30.93 -13.31
CA GLY A 144 10.15 31.51 -14.01
C GLY A 144 9.92 32.98 -14.39
N GLU A 145 8.70 33.36 -14.77
CA GLU A 145 8.33 34.74 -15.08
C GLU A 145 8.18 35.65 -13.85
N GLU A 146 8.06 35.09 -12.64
CA GLU A 146 7.90 35.86 -11.39
C GLU A 146 9.23 36.19 -10.69
N ILE A 147 10.37 35.70 -11.22
CA ILE A 147 11.71 35.86 -10.63
C ILE A 147 12.61 36.84 -11.41
N ASP A 148 12.20 37.31 -12.60
CA ASP A 148 12.86 38.40 -13.38
C ASP A 148 12.17 39.77 -13.16
#